data_AF-A0A5P9EZ77-F1
#
_entry.id   AF-A0A5P9EZ77-F1
#
_cell.length_a   1.000
_cell.length_b   1.000
_cell.length_c   1.000
_cell.angle_alpha   90.00
_cell.angle_beta   90.00
_cell.angle_gamma   90.00
#
_symmetry.space_group_name_H-M   'P 1'
#
loop_
_entity.id
_entity.type
_entity.pdbx_description
1 polymer ?
#
loop_
_entity_poly.entity_id
_entity_poly.type
_entity_poly.pdbx_seq_one_letter_code
_entity_poly.pdbx_strand_id
1 'polypeptide(L)'
;MANQVISDEYIEELFEGTNFGERVNNSTLLKRHHIAKHLKQQIEGFWSGHTMYHILIYGGFLMDAKTSETKRLTALGRAFLETHGNS
;
A
#
# COMPACT_ATOMS: atom_id res chain seq x y z
N MET A 1 11.08 -3.13 -19.46
CA MET A 1 9.82 -2.41 -19.18
C MET A 1 9.11 -3.23 -18.10
N ALA A 2 9.07 -2.75 -16.86
CA ALA A 2 8.42 -3.49 -15.79
C ALA A 2 6.92 -3.51 -16.06
N ASN A 3 6.34 -4.70 -16.11
CA ASN A 3 4.91 -4.92 -16.34
C ASN A 3 4.14 -4.25 -15.20
N GLN A 4 3.60 -3.04 -15.40
CA GLN A 4 2.82 -2.35 -14.38
C GLN A 4 1.49 -3.11 -14.19
N VAL A 5 1.44 -3.93 -13.14
CA VAL A 5 0.26 -4.74 -12.78
C VAL A 5 -0.92 -3.87 -12.29
N ILE A 6 -0.64 -2.63 -11.89
CA ILE A 6 -1.64 -1.68 -11.36
C ILE A 6 -1.44 -0.32 -12.05
N SER A 7 -2.52 0.29 -12.55
CA SER A 7 -2.48 1.61 -13.20
C SER A 7 -2.11 2.72 -12.21
N ASP A 8 -1.50 3.79 -12.72
CA ASP A 8 -1.20 4.97 -11.91
C ASP A 8 -2.49 5.66 -11.45
N GLU A 9 -3.54 5.69 -12.29
CA GLU A 9 -4.87 6.20 -11.93
C GLU A 9 -5.43 5.55 -10.67
N TYR A 10 -5.38 4.21 -10.57
CA TYR A 10 -5.86 3.50 -9.39
C TYR A 10 -5.05 3.86 -8.13
N ILE A 11 -3.73 4.04 -8.26
CA ILE A 11 -2.90 4.48 -7.14
C ILE A 11 -3.24 5.92 -6.72
N GLU A 12 -3.56 6.79 -7.68
CA GLU A 12 -3.99 8.16 -7.40
C GLU A 12 -5.33 8.18 -6.65
N GLU A 13 -6.32 7.40 -7.12
CA GLU A 13 -7.64 7.26 -6.49
C GLU A 13 -7.55 6.80 -5.03
N LEU A 14 -6.65 5.86 -4.73
CA LEU A 14 -6.46 5.37 -3.36
C LEU A 14 -5.98 6.45 -2.38
N PHE A 15 -5.31 7.48 -2.88
CA PHE A 15 -4.82 8.59 -2.07
C PHE A 15 -5.73 9.82 -2.14
N GLU A 16 -6.81 9.78 -2.91
CA GLU A 16 -7.78 10.87 -3.00
C GLU A 16 -8.41 11.14 -1.63
N GLY A 17 -8.52 12.42 -1.26
CA GLY A 17 -9.04 12.83 0.05
C GLY A 17 -8.10 12.56 1.23
N THR A 18 -6.89 12.05 0.98
CA THR A 18 -5.85 11.87 2.01
C THR A 18 -4.79 12.96 1.94
N ASN A 19 -4.02 13.14 3.02
CA ASN A 19 -2.91 14.09 3.02
C ASN A 19 -1.63 13.43 3.58
N PHE A 20 -0.71 13.10 2.69
CA PHE A 20 0.63 12.57 3.02
C PHE A 20 1.74 13.60 2.76
N GLY A 21 1.37 14.87 2.60
CA GLY A 21 2.27 15.97 2.25
C GLY A 21 2.48 16.13 0.75
N GLU A 22 2.75 17.36 0.32
CA GLU A 22 2.85 17.76 -1.10
C GLU A 22 3.77 16.86 -1.92
N ARG A 23 4.91 16.46 -1.33
CA ARG A 23 5.88 15.58 -1.98
C ARG A 23 5.29 14.22 -2.36
N VAL A 24 4.49 13.61 -1.49
CA VAL A 24 3.88 12.29 -1.74
C VAL A 24 2.64 12.45 -2.61
N ASN A 25 1.83 13.48 -2.34
CA ASN A 25 0.58 13.72 -3.05
C ASN A 25 0.80 13.97 -4.56
N ASN A 26 1.92 14.59 -4.94
CA ASN A 26 2.27 14.90 -6.33
C ASN A 26 3.12 13.82 -7.03
N SER A 27 3.32 12.65 -6.41
CA SER A 27 4.15 11.60 -7.00
C SER A 27 3.57 10.21 -6.79
N THR A 28 3.04 9.63 -7.86
CA THR A 28 2.53 8.25 -7.88
C THR A 28 3.62 7.24 -7.51
N LEU A 29 4.87 7.49 -7.89
CA LEU A 29 6.01 6.67 -7.48
C LEU A 29 6.19 6.63 -5.95
N LEU A 30 6.06 7.79 -5.29
CA LEU A 30 6.15 7.87 -3.84
C LEU A 30 4.93 7.24 -3.17
N LYS A 31 3.72 7.39 -3.72
CA LYS A 31 2.52 6.69 -3.25
C LYS A 31 2.71 5.16 -3.28
N ARG A 32 3.25 4.62 -4.37
CA ARG A 32 3.61 3.20 -4.48
C ARG A 32 4.64 2.78 -3.43
N HIS A 33 5.67 3.59 -3.22
CA HIS A 33 6.66 3.36 -2.16
C HIS A 33 6.03 3.34 -0.76
N HIS A 34 5.11 4.26 -0.49
CA HIS A 34 4.37 4.30 0.77
C HIS A 34 3.54 3.03 0.96
N ILE A 35 2.79 2.59 -0.06
CA ILE A 35 2.05 1.32 -0.01
C ILE A 35 3.01 0.17 0.30
N ALA A 36 4.09 0.00 -0.47
CA ALA A 36 5.03 -1.11 -0.30
C ALA A 36 5.68 -1.12 1.09
N LYS A 37 6.17 0.05 1.54
CA LYS A 37 6.78 0.22 2.87
C LYS A 37 5.81 -0.17 3.97
N HIS A 38 4.59 0.37 3.94
CA HIS A 38 3.63 0.13 5.00
C HIS A 38 3.07 -1.29 4.96
N LEU A 39 2.93 -1.88 3.78
CA LEU A 39 2.53 -3.27 3.62
C LEU A 39 3.56 -4.23 4.22
N LYS A 40 4.87 -3.96 4.01
CA LYS A 40 5.97 -4.66 4.69
C LYS A 40 5.92 -4.49 6.21
N GLN A 41 5.69 -3.26 6.68
CA GLN A 41 5.52 -3.00 8.11
C GLN A 41 4.34 -3.76 8.72
N GLN A 42 3.22 -3.89 8.00
CA GLN A 42 2.04 -4.63 8.47
C GLN A 42 2.31 -6.13 8.63
N ILE A 43 3.07 -6.75 7.72
CA ILE A 43 3.43 -8.17 7.85
C ILE A 43 4.46 -8.42 8.95
N GLU A 44 5.32 -7.44 9.24
CA GLU A 44 6.30 -7.49 10.33
C GLU A 44 5.68 -7.16 11.71
N GLY A 45 4.38 -6.81 11.75
CA GLY A 45 3.65 -6.52 12.99
C GLY A 45 3.80 -5.08 13.48
N PHE A 46 4.39 -4.18 12.69
CA PHE A 46 4.48 -2.77 13.03
C PHE A 46 3.14 -2.05 12.84
N TRP A 47 2.94 -1.01 13.65
CA TRP A 47 1.75 -0.16 13.54
C TRP A 47 1.85 0.76 12.32
N SER A 48 0.75 0.87 11.56
CA SER A 48 0.55 1.90 10.53
C SER A 48 -0.55 2.84 10.98
N GLY A 49 -0.45 4.11 10.61
CA GLY A 49 -1.53 5.07 10.81
C GLY A 49 -2.82 4.62 10.13
N HIS A 50 -3.96 5.01 10.71
CA HIS A 50 -5.31 4.58 10.30
C HIS A 50 -5.58 4.77 8.81
N THR A 51 -5.21 5.93 8.25
CA THR A 51 -5.38 6.24 6.82
C THR A 51 -4.65 5.26 5.92
N MET A 52 -3.39 4.95 6.21
CA MET A 52 -2.60 4.02 5.41
C MET A 52 -3.15 2.59 5.55
N TYR A 53 -3.56 2.19 6.75
CA TYR A 53 -4.19 0.88 6.95
C TYR A 53 -5.45 0.73 6.09
N HIS A 54 -6.29 1.77 6.02
CA HIS A 54 -7.44 1.82 5.11
C HIS A 54 -7.03 1.68 3.65
N ILE A 55 -5.99 2.41 3.19
CA ILE A 55 -5.48 2.29 1.82
C ILE A 55 -5.06 0.85 1.50
N LEU A 56 -4.37 0.18 2.43
CA LEU A 56 -3.90 -1.19 2.22
C LEU A 56 -5.07 -2.19 2.12
N ILE A 57 -6.13 -2.00 2.90
CA ILE A 57 -7.32 -2.87 2.88
C ILE A 57 -8.20 -2.58 1.67
N TYR A 58 -8.66 -1.32 1.52
CA TYR A 58 -9.56 -0.94 0.44
C TYR A 58 -8.90 -1.04 -0.93
N GLY A 59 -7.59 -0.82 -0.99
CA GLY A 59 -6.79 -1.08 -2.19
C GLY A 59 -6.59 -2.56 -2.51
N GLY A 60 -7.04 -3.47 -1.64
CA GLY A 60 -6.99 -4.91 -1.86
C GLY A 60 -5.62 -5.54 -1.63
N PHE A 61 -4.68 -4.85 -1.00
CA PHE A 61 -3.32 -5.34 -0.76
C PHE A 61 -3.21 -6.19 0.51
N LEU A 62 -4.01 -5.88 1.51
CA LEU A 62 -4.01 -6.53 2.82
C LEU A 62 -5.41 -7.06 3.14
N MET A 63 -5.48 -8.30 3.65
CA MET A 63 -6.73 -8.79 4.22
C MET A 63 -7.02 -8.01 5.50
N ASP A 64 -8.25 -7.51 5.63
CA ASP A 64 -8.70 -6.94 6.89
C ASP A 64 -8.67 -8.02 7.97
N ALA A 65 -8.05 -7.70 9.09
CA ALA A 65 -7.82 -8.60 10.20
C ALA A 65 -8.06 -7.83 11.49
N LYS A 66 -8.70 -8.48 12.47
CA LYS A 66 -8.89 -7.86 13.78
C LYS A 66 -7.53 -7.64 14.45
N THR A 67 -7.50 -6.74 15.44
CA THR A 67 -6.28 -6.37 16.18
C THR A 67 -5.49 -7.56 16.76
N SER A 68 -6.16 -8.71 16.97
CA SER A 68 -5.57 -9.93 17.52
C SER A 68 -5.25 -11.01 16.48
N GLU A 69 -5.47 -10.74 15.19
CA GLU A 69 -5.25 -11.69 14.11
C GLU A 69 -4.01 -11.36 13.29
N THR A 70 -3.33 -12.39 12.80
CA THR A 70 -2.16 -12.21 11.93
C THR A 70 -2.59 -11.59 10.62
N LYS A 71 -2.06 -10.39 10.32
CA LYS A 71 -2.28 -9.68 9.06
C LYS A 71 -1.69 -10.48 7.90
N ARG A 72 -2.47 -10.66 6.83
CA ARG A 72 -2.10 -11.47 5.67
C ARG A 72 -2.17 -10.65 4.39
N LEU A 73 -1.15 -10.80 3.54
CA LEU A 73 -1.15 -10.25 2.19
C LEU A 73 -2.14 -11.00 1.31
N THR A 74 -2.89 -10.27 0.49
CA THR A 74 -3.63 -10.85 -0.64
C THR A 74 -2.67 -11.26 -1.75
N ALA A 75 -3.17 -11.95 -2.79
CA ALA A 75 -2.38 -12.22 -3.98
C ALA A 75 -1.86 -10.93 -4.64
N LEU A 76 -2.70 -9.88 -4.67
CA LEU A 76 -2.33 -8.56 -5.17
C LEU A 76 -1.22 -7.93 -4.32
N GLY A 77 -1.35 -7.97 -2.99
CA GLY A 77 -0.34 -7.43 -2.08
C GLY A 77 1.02 -8.10 -2.20
N ARG A 78 1.04 -9.41 -2.44
CA ARG A 78 2.28 -10.16 -2.71
C ARG A 78 2.92 -9.72 -4.01
N ALA A 79 2.17 -9.74 -5.12
CA ALA A 79 2.66 -9.33 -6.43
C ALA A 79 3.15 -7.86 -6.43
N PHE A 80 2.46 -7.00 -5.68
CA PHE A 80 2.83 -5.60 -5.51
C PHE A 80 4.17 -5.46 -4.78
N LEU A 81 4.39 -6.20 -3.69
CA LEU A 81 5.67 -6.20 -2.96
C LEU A 81 6.81 -6.80 -3.78
N GLU A 82 6.57 -7.83 -4.59
CA GLU A 82 7.59 -8.39 -5.46
C GLU A 82 8.07 -7.36 -6.50
N THR A 83 7.17 -6.49 -6.96
CA THR A 83 7.47 -5.46 -7.96
C THR A 83 8.07 -4.18 -7.35
N HIS A 84 7.64 -3.79 -6.14
CA HIS A 84 7.93 -2.49 -5.53
C HIS A 84 8.62 -2.54 -4.15
N GLY A 85 8.85 -3.71 -3.59
CA GLY A 85 9.46 -3.90 -2.26
C GLY A 85 10.99 -3.99 -2.26
N ASN A 86 11.62 -4.01 -3.43
CA ASN A 86 13.09 -4.10 -3.62
C ASN A 86 13.74 -2.75 -4.02
N SER A 87 13.08 -1.61 -3.78
CA SER A 87 13.63 -0.27 -4.04
C SER A 87 14.21 0.39 -2.79
#